data_AF-A0A7X7D121-F1
#
_entry.id   AF-A0A7X7D121-F1
#
_cell.length_a   1.000
_cell.length_b   1.000
_cell.length_c   1.000
_cell.angle_alpha   90.00
_cell.angle_beta   90.00
_cell.angle_gamma   90.00
#
_symmetry.space_group_name_H-M   'P 1'
#
loop_
_entity.id
_entity.type
_entity.pdbx_description
1 polymer ?
#
loop_
_entity_poly.entity_id
_entity_poly.type
_entity_poly.pdbx_seq_one_letter_code
_entity_poly.pdbx_strand_id
1 'polypeptide(L)' 'MKSRRFVLTFPPEATGEPITYNLIRKFDIMVNIVRADVSPGKIGHLVMEMTAPSKVLKEG' A
#
# COMPACT_ATOMS: atom_id res chain seq x y z
N MET A 1 9.14 -15.23 -4.28
CA MET A 1 8.40 -14.04 -3.80
C MET A 1 9.34 -13.21 -2.96
N LYS A 2 9.31 -11.88 -3.08
CA LYS A 2 10.05 -10.96 -2.19
C LYS A 2 9.02 -10.15 -1.38
N SER A 3 9.34 -9.85 -0.12
CA SER A 3 8.55 -8.97 0.73
C SER A 3 9.36 -7.71 1.06
N ARG A 4 8.71 -6.54 1.01
CA ARG A 4 9.31 -5.26 1.42
C ARG A 4 8.29 -4.43 2.18
N ARG A 5 8.78 -3.64 3.14
CA ARG A 5 7.96 -2.70 3.91
C ARG A 5 7.84 -1.38 3.16
N PHE A 6 6.62 -0.86 3.10
CA PHE A 6 6.27 0.41 2.50
C PHE A 6 5.47 1.26 3.49
N VAL A 7 5.60 2.58 3.34
CA VAL A 7 4.73 3.55 4.00
C VAL A 7 4.01 4.30 2.89
N LEU A 8 2.70 4.11 2.80
CA LEU A 8 1.85 4.91 1.92
C LEU A 8 1.34 6.12 2.70
N THR A 9 1.55 7.31 2.15
CA THR A 9 0.98 8.55 2.70
C THR A 9 -0.24 8.92 1.87
N PHE A 10 -1.38 9.01 2.54
CA PHE A 10 -2.66 9.37 1.93
C PHE A 10 -2.89 10.86 2.14
N PRO A 11 -2.97 11.67 1.08
CA PRO A 11 -3.45 13.04 1.21
C PRO A 11 -4.96 13.04 1.58
N PRO A 12 -5.47 14.14 2.15
CA PRO A 12 -6.85 14.25 2.64
C PRO A 12 -7.93 13.76 1.66
N GLU A 13 -7.75 14.10 0.38
CA GLU A 13 -8.66 13.80 -0.74
C GLU A 13 -8.63 12.34 -1.20
N ALA A 14 -7.54 11.61 -0.95
CA ALA A 14 -7.36 10.24 -1.44
C ALA A 14 -7.77 9.17 -0.40
N THR A 15 -8.27 9.58 0.76
CA THR A 15 -8.64 8.67 1.85
C THR A 15 -9.84 7.77 1.52
N GLY A 16 -10.67 8.16 0.55
CA GLY A 16 -11.80 7.36 0.04
C GLY A 16 -11.47 6.45 -1.15
N GLU A 17 -10.25 6.54 -1.70
CA GLU A 17 -9.87 5.79 -2.91
C GLU A 17 -9.44 4.35 -2.56
N PRO A 18 -9.84 3.33 -3.35
CA PRO A 18 -9.50 1.93 -3.08
C PRO A 18 -8.06 1.60 -3.55
N ILE A 19 -7.07 2.37 -3.11
CA ILE A 19 -5.68 2.29 -3.58
C ILE A 19 -5.09 0.89 -3.36
N THR A 20 -5.22 0.34 -2.15
CA THR A 20 -4.68 -0.98 -1.82
C THR A 20 -5.31 -2.09 -2.65
N TYR A 21 -6.62 -2.03 -2.88
CA TYR A 21 -7.33 -2.96 -3.77
C TYR A 21 -6.80 -2.89 -5.21
N ASN A 22 -6.64 -1.67 -5.74
CA ASN A 22 -6.13 -1.47 -7.09
C ASN A 22 -4.70 -2.01 -7.24
N LEU A 23 -3.84 -1.82 -6.24
CA LEU A 23 -2.49 -2.38 -6.23
C LEU A 23 -2.50 -3.92 -6.25
N ILE A 24 -3.33 -4.55 -5.40
CA ILE A 24 -3.52 -6.00 -5.38
C ILE A 24 -3.94 -6.52 -6.75
N ARG A 25 -4.99 -5.94 -7.35
CA ARG A 25 -5.55 -6.40 -8.62
C ARG A 25 -4.61 -6.18 -9.81
N LYS A 26 -3.90 -5.05 -9.84
CA LYS A 26 -3.06 -4.67 -10.98
C LYS A 26 -1.73 -5.42 -11.00
N PHE A 27 -1.19 -5.73 -9.83
CA PHE A 27 0.17 -6.26 -9.69
C PHE A 27 0.24 -7.67 -9.09
N ASP A 28 -0.91 -8.27 -8.80
CA ASP A 28 -1.03 -9.60 -8.19
C ASP A 28 -0.13 -9.75 -6.95
N ILE A 29 -0.29 -8.79 -6.04
CA ILE A 29 0.50 -8.68 -4.81
C ILE A 29 -0.32 -9.09 -3.60
N MET A 30 0.37 -9.62 -2.59
CA MET A 30 -0.17 -9.74 -1.24
C MET A 30 0.26 -8.55 -0.40
N VAL A 31 -0.65 -8.09 0.45
CA VAL A 31 -0.43 -6.96 1.35
C VAL A 31 -0.72 -7.40 2.78
N ASN A 32 0.16 -7.02 3.70
CA ASN A 32 -0.02 -7.19 5.13
C ASN A 32 0.04 -5.82 5.80
N ILE A 33 -1.05 -5.38 6.43
CA ILE A 33 -1.11 -4.07 7.08
C ILE A 33 -0.51 -4.19 8.48
N VAL A 34 0.60 -3.48 8.71
CA VAL A 34 1.29 -3.45 10.01
C VAL A 34 0.70 -2.37 10.91
N ARG A 35 0.38 -1.20 10.33
CA ARG A 35 -0.28 -0.09 11.02
C ARG A 35 -1.03 0.76 10.01
N ALA A 36 -2.23 1.20 10.36
CA ALA A 36 -3.00 2.16 9.58
C ALA A 36 -3.46 3.31 10.48
N ASP A 37 -3.21 4.53 10.02
CA ASP A 37 -3.76 5.75 10.61
C ASP A 37 -4.27 6.62 9.45
N VAL A 38 -5.53 6.43 9.08
CA VAL A 38 -6.15 7.10 7.92
C VAL A 38 -7.53 7.57 8.35
N SER A 39 -7.76 8.89 8.22
CA SER A 39 -9.03 9.54 8.59
C SER A 39 -9.45 10.52 7.48
N PRO A 40 -10.74 10.61 7.15
CA PRO A 40 -11.23 11.54 6.13
C PRO A 40 -10.80 12.99 6.39
N GLY A 41 -10.40 13.70 5.35
CA GLY A 41 -10.00 15.11 5.44
C GLY A 41 -8.67 15.36 6.17
N LYS A 42 -7.91 14.30 6.52
CA LYS A 42 -6.59 14.40 7.15
C LYS A 42 -5.55 13.63 6.35
N ILE A 43 -4.29 14.03 6.49
CA ILE A 43 -3.16 13.23 6.01
C ILE A 43 -3.11 11.96 6.86
N GLY A 44 -3.04 10.81 6.19
CA GLY A 44 -2.94 9.50 6.82
C GLY A 44 -1.70 8.73 6.38
N HIS A 45 -1.33 7.71 7.15
CA HIS A 45 -0.22 6.81 6.85
C HIS A 45 -0.64 5.35 6.99
N LEU A 46 -0.27 4.53 6.01
CA LEU A 46 -0.42 3.08 6.02
C LEU A 46 0.95 2.44 5.93
N VAL A 47 1.36 1.78 7.01
CA VAL A 47 2.57 0.96 7.05
C VAL A 47 2.16 -0.47 6.71
N MET A 48 2.77 -1.02 5.67
CA MET A 48 2.43 -2.34 5.17
C MET A 48 3.63 -3.09 4.62
N GLU A 49 3.55 -4.41 4.65
CA GLU A 49 4.47 -5.30 3.96
C GLU A 49 3.81 -5.78 2.67
N MET A 50 4.51 -5.59 1.55
CA MET A 50 4.04 -5.98 0.23
C MET A 50 4.87 -7.14 -0.29
N THR A 51 4.21 -8.25 -0.58
CA THR A 51 4.82 -9.46 -1.12
C THR A 51 4.40 -9.67 -2.55
N ALA A 52 5.37 -9.76 -3.46
CA ALA A 52 5.13 -9.92 -4.89
C ALA A 52 6.12 -10.89 -5.55
N PRO A 53 5.85 -11.33 -6.79
CA PRO A 53 6.85 -11.99 -7.61
C PRO A 53 8.09 -11.10 -7.78
N SER A 54 9.29 -11.68 -7.78
CA SER A 54 10.56 -10.93 -7.79
C SER A 54 10.73 -10.01 -9.00
N LYS A 55 9.96 -10.23 -10.08
CA LYS A 55 9.96 -9.38 -11.29
C LYS A 55 9.14 -8.09 -11.14
N VAL A 56 8.23 -8.04 -10.16
CA VAL A 56 7.29 -6.93 -9.94
C VAL A 56 7.85 -5.90 -8.94
N LEU A 57 8.51 -6.39 -7.88
CA LEU A 57 9.23 -5.53 -6.94
C LEU A 57 10.58 -5.11 -7.53
N LYS A 58 10.58 -4.03 -8.32
CA LYS A 58 11.82 -3.37 -8.73
C LYS A 58 12.37 -2.55 -7.55
N GLU A 59 13.69 -2.47 -7.48
CA GLU A 59 14.35 -1.48 -6.62
C GLU A 59 14.00 -0.10 -7.15
N GLY A 60 13.32 0.68 -6.29
CA GLY A 60 13.19 2.12 -6.46
C GLY A 60 14.45 2.80 -5.97
#